data_AF-A0A7L3T130-F1
#
_entry.id   AF-A0A7L3T130-F1
#
_cell.length_a   1.000
_cell.length_b   1.000
_cell.length_c   1.000
_cell.angle_alpha   90.00
_cell.angle_beta   90.00
_cell.angle_gamma   90.00
#
_symmetry.space_group_name_H-M   'P 1'
#
loop_
_entity.id
_entity.type
_entity.pdbx_description
1 polymer ?
#
loop_
_entity_poly.entity_id
_entity_poly.type
_entity_poly.pdbx_seq_one_letter_code
_entity_poly.pdbx_strand_id
1 'polypeptide(L)'
;RRSINKGVRFTCPFSRSCPVTKAKRRQCQACRLQKCLDVGMRKDMIMSAEALRRRRAQRRARERRGGLTAEQRDLIAILIAAHRRTFDSSFSQFAHYCPAVRLYVPSPRPQSPSQPGDPVAWPPSPPPPDCLAEDVLPDVFSMLPHIADLSTFMIQQVINFAKEIPAFRSAGVGAGGHGGRLQRHPPPP
;
A
#
# COMPACT_ATOMS: atom_id res chain seq x y z
N ARG A 1 -26.59 0.72 -26.67
CA ARG A 1 -27.64 1.68 -27.07
C ARG A 1 -27.42 2.04 -28.55
N ARG A 2 -28.40 1.91 -29.45
CA ARG A 2 -28.23 2.20 -30.90
C ARG A 2 -28.92 3.53 -31.20
N SER A 3 -28.18 4.53 -31.65
CA SER A 3 -28.74 5.77 -32.22
C SER A 3 -29.21 5.50 -33.65
N ILE A 4 -30.30 6.12 -34.07
CA ILE A 4 -30.68 6.21 -35.49
C ILE A 4 -29.98 7.43 -36.09
N ASN A 5 -29.26 7.22 -37.19
CA ASN A 5 -28.73 8.34 -37.96
C ASN A 5 -29.88 9.05 -38.66
N LYS A 6 -29.94 10.38 -38.53
CA LYS A 6 -30.93 11.21 -39.24
C LYS A 6 -30.79 10.96 -40.74
N GLY A 7 -31.90 10.66 -41.43
CA GLY A 7 -31.92 10.45 -42.88
C GLY A 7 -31.87 8.98 -43.34
N VAL A 8 -31.64 8.01 -42.44
CA VAL A 8 -31.65 6.59 -42.82
C VAL A 8 -33.10 6.09 -42.92
N ARG A 9 -33.51 5.69 -44.13
CA ARG A 9 -34.76 4.98 -44.37
C ARG A 9 -34.47 3.48 -44.43
N PHE A 10 -35.09 2.72 -43.53
CA PHE A 10 -35.01 1.27 -43.57
C PHE A 10 -36.14 0.72 -44.44
N THR A 11 -35.78 -0.13 -45.40
CA THR A 11 -36.75 -0.84 -46.25
C THR A 11 -36.81 -2.30 -45.81
N CYS A 12 -38.02 -2.86 -45.73
CA CYS A 12 -38.18 -4.28 -45.50
C CYS A 12 -37.88 -5.04 -46.80
N PRO A 13 -36.99 -6.05 -46.81
CA PRO A 13 -36.75 -6.87 -47.99
C PRO A 13 -37.84 -7.94 -48.21
N PHE A 14 -38.80 -8.04 -47.29
CA PHE A 14 -39.92 -8.98 -47.34
C PHE A 14 -41.25 -8.20 -47.39
N SER A 15 -42.30 -8.71 -46.77
CA SER A 15 -43.68 -8.19 -46.79
C SER A 15 -44.00 -7.08 -45.77
N ARG A 16 -43.00 -6.36 -45.24
CA ARG A 16 -43.16 -5.40 -44.12
C ARG A 16 -43.83 -5.95 -42.83
N SER A 17 -44.05 -7.26 -42.73
CA SER A 17 -44.70 -7.94 -41.59
C SER A 17 -43.79 -8.95 -40.88
N CYS A 18 -42.47 -8.72 -40.91
CA CYS A 18 -41.50 -9.68 -40.35
C CYS A 18 -41.71 -9.88 -38.83
N PRO A 19 -41.73 -11.13 -38.34
CA PRO A 19 -41.85 -11.41 -36.90
C PRO A 19 -40.59 -10.97 -36.14
N VAL A 20 -40.74 -9.96 -35.28
CA VAL A 20 -39.64 -9.43 -34.45
C VAL A 20 -39.54 -10.20 -33.14
N THR A 21 -38.71 -11.26 -33.13
CA THR A 21 -38.40 -12.11 -31.96
C THR A 21 -36.98 -11.89 -31.44
N LYS A 22 -36.61 -12.42 -30.25
CA LYS A 22 -35.26 -12.28 -29.67
C LYS A 22 -34.16 -12.75 -30.63
N ALA A 23 -34.38 -13.87 -31.33
CA ALA A 23 -33.45 -14.46 -32.27
C ALA A 23 -33.40 -13.70 -33.61
N LYS A 24 -34.56 -13.32 -34.16
CA LYS A 24 -34.65 -12.80 -35.54
C LYS A 24 -34.77 -11.27 -35.66
N ARG A 25 -34.83 -10.52 -34.55
CA ARG A 25 -34.97 -9.04 -34.55
C ARG A 25 -33.87 -8.27 -35.30
N ARG A 26 -32.75 -8.89 -35.65
CA ARG A 26 -31.67 -8.24 -36.43
C ARG A 26 -31.84 -8.40 -37.94
N GLN A 27 -32.73 -9.29 -38.40
CA GLN A 27 -32.90 -9.63 -39.82
C GLN A 27 -33.63 -8.54 -40.62
N CYS A 28 -34.52 -7.77 -39.99
CA CYS A 28 -35.20 -6.66 -40.65
C CYS A 28 -35.20 -5.42 -39.75
N GLN A 29 -34.41 -4.41 -40.14
CA GLN A 29 -34.33 -3.15 -39.41
C GLN A 29 -35.61 -2.31 -39.54
N ALA A 30 -36.31 -2.41 -40.69
CA ALA A 30 -37.57 -1.71 -40.94
C ALA A 30 -38.68 -2.18 -40.01
N CYS A 31 -39.01 -3.49 -40.00
CA CYS A 31 -40.05 -4.05 -39.13
C CYS A 31 -39.71 -3.91 -37.66
N ARG A 32 -38.42 -3.99 -37.30
CA ARG A 32 -37.97 -3.72 -35.92
C ARG A 32 -38.25 -2.28 -35.52
N LEU A 33 -37.89 -1.31 -36.37
CA LEU A 33 -38.12 0.10 -36.09
C LEU A 33 -39.62 0.39 -36.00
N GLN A 34 -40.41 -0.11 -36.95
CA GLN A 34 -41.87 0.06 -36.96
C GLN A 34 -42.47 -0.44 -35.65
N LYS A 35 -42.19 -1.69 -35.25
CA LYS A 35 -42.66 -2.25 -33.98
C LYS A 35 -42.24 -1.41 -32.77
N CYS A 36 -41.03 -0.84 -32.77
CA CYS A 36 -40.60 0.06 -31.70
C CYS A 36 -41.46 1.34 -31.63
N LEU A 37 -41.81 1.92 -32.78
CA LEU A 37 -42.71 3.08 -32.83
C LEU A 37 -44.13 2.70 -32.42
N ASP A 38 -44.62 1.52 -32.84
CA ASP A 38 -45.97 1.03 -32.53
C ASP A 38 -46.17 0.79 -31.02
N VAL A 39 -45.14 0.36 -30.30
CA VAL A 39 -45.16 0.25 -28.82
C VAL A 39 -44.95 1.59 -28.11
N GLY A 40 -44.97 2.72 -28.85
CA GLY A 40 -44.90 4.06 -28.28
C GLY A 40 -43.49 4.62 -28.07
N MET A 41 -42.44 4.03 -28.66
CA MET A 41 -41.11 4.66 -28.60
C MET A 41 -41.10 5.95 -29.43
N ARG A 42 -41.01 7.07 -28.73
CA ARG A 42 -40.94 8.42 -29.29
C ARG A 42 -39.64 8.64 -30.08
N LYS A 43 -39.75 8.95 -31.37
CA LYS A 43 -38.61 9.23 -32.27
C LYS A 43 -37.77 10.42 -31.81
N ASP A 44 -38.42 11.41 -31.22
CA ASP A 44 -37.85 12.61 -30.61
C ASP A 44 -37.08 12.33 -29.31
N MET A 45 -37.35 11.21 -28.63
CA MET A 45 -36.63 10.77 -27.43
C MET A 45 -35.36 9.96 -27.75
N ILE A 46 -35.06 9.73 -29.03
CA ILE A 46 -33.80 9.14 -29.47
C ILE A 46 -32.77 10.27 -29.60
N MET A 47 -31.73 10.26 -28.76
CA MET A 47 -30.64 11.23 -28.85
C MET A 47 -30.08 11.29 -30.27
N SER A 48 -29.99 12.50 -30.83
CA SER A 48 -29.39 12.72 -32.14
C SER A 48 -27.94 12.24 -32.18
N ALA A 49 -27.47 11.86 -33.37
CA ALA A 49 -26.06 11.50 -33.56
C ALA A 49 -25.12 12.61 -33.09
N GLU A 50 -25.50 13.87 -33.29
CA GLU A 50 -24.77 15.05 -32.81
C GLU A 50 -24.77 15.14 -31.28
N ALA A 51 -25.91 14.98 -30.62
CA ALA A 51 -25.99 15.01 -29.16
C ALA A 51 -25.19 13.88 -28.51
N LEU A 52 -25.16 12.70 -29.13
CA LEU A 52 -24.33 11.59 -28.68
C LEU A 52 -22.83 11.88 -28.89
N ARG A 53 -22.45 12.51 -30.02
CA ARG A 53 -21.08 12.97 -30.27
C ARG A 53 -20.66 14.02 -29.23
N ARG A 54 -21.50 15.03 -28.96
CA ARG A 54 -21.26 16.05 -27.91
C ARG A 54 -21.10 15.41 -26.53
N ARG A 55 -21.96 14.48 -26.14
CA ARG A 55 -21.85 13.77 -24.84
C ARG A 55 -20.58 12.93 -24.74
N ARG A 56 -20.17 12.26 -25.83
CA ARG A 56 -18.90 11.51 -25.87
C ARG A 56 -17.70 12.44 -25.78
N ALA A 57 -17.72 13.58 -26.48
CA ALA A 57 -16.67 14.59 -26.42
C ALA A 57 -16.56 15.20 -25.02
N GLN A 58 -17.69 15.54 -24.38
CA GLN A 58 -17.72 16.02 -22.99
C GLN A 58 -17.18 14.98 -22.01
N ARG A 59 -17.54 13.69 -22.16
CA ARG A 59 -17.00 12.61 -21.32
C ARG A 59 -15.49 12.49 -21.48
N ARG A 60 -14.98 12.48 -22.72
CA ARG A 60 -13.55 12.44 -23.01
C ARG A 60 -12.82 13.68 -22.47
N ALA A 61 -13.43 14.86 -22.58
CA ALA A 61 -12.86 16.10 -22.03
C ALA A 61 -12.81 16.08 -20.50
N ARG A 62 -13.86 15.56 -19.84
CA ARG A 62 -13.87 15.36 -18.37
C ARG A 62 -12.81 14.35 -17.93
N GLU A 63 -12.68 13.23 -18.64
CA GLU A 63 -11.63 12.22 -18.38
C GLU A 63 -10.22 12.82 -18.56
N ARG A 64 -10.01 13.65 -19.58
CA ARG A 64 -8.74 14.37 -19.78
C ARG A 64 -8.46 15.45 -18.73
N ARG A 65 -9.51 16.02 -18.12
CA ARG A 65 -9.40 16.97 -17.00
C ARG A 65 -9.20 16.26 -15.65
N GLY A 66 -9.50 14.96 -15.55
CA GLY A 66 -9.31 14.15 -14.34
C GLY A 66 -7.88 13.66 -14.15
N GLY A 67 -6.88 14.52 -14.39
CA GLY A 67 -5.48 14.22 -14.17
C GLY A 67 -4.94 14.89 -12.90
N LEU A 68 -3.90 14.32 -12.31
CA LEU A 68 -3.15 14.96 -11.23
C LEU A 68 -2.62 16.33 -11.71
N THR A 69 -2.46 17.30 -10.81
CA THR A 69 -1.74 18.55 -11.09
C THR A 69 -0.23 18.26 -11.24
N ALA A 70 0.53 19.22 -11.78
CA ALA A 70 1.99 19.08 -11.85
C ALA A 70 2.60 18.92 -10.45
N GLU A 71 2.16 19.74 -9.51
CA GLU A 71 2.56 19.70 -8.09
C GLU A 71 2.22 18.35 -7.44
N GLN A 72 1.04 17.78 -7.70
CA GLN A 72 0.68 16.47 -7.17
C GLN A 72 1.58 15.36 -7.72
N ARG A 73 1.95 15.42 -9.01
CA ARG A 73 2.89 14.45 -9.60
C ARG A 73 4.28 14.58 -8.98
N ASP A 74 4.74 15.81 -8.75
CA ASP A 74 6.04 16.07 -8.13
C ASP A 74 6.08 15.56 -6.68
N LEU A 75 5.04 15.83 -5.90
CA LEU A 75 4.90 15.29 -4.55
C LEU A 75 4.93 13.75 -4.54
N ILE A 76 4.20 13.11 -5.47
CA ILE A 76 4.22 11.64 -5.60
C ILE A 76 5.64 11.15 -5.93
N ALA A 77 6.36 11.83 -6.83
CA ALA A 77 7.73 11.47 -7.18
C ALA A 77 8.67 11.57 -5.97
N ILE A 78 8.54 12.64 -5.17
CA ILE A 78 9.31 12.83 -3.93
C ILE A 78 9.01 11.71 -2.93
N LEU A 79 7.73 11.37 -2.71
CA LEU A 79 7.33 10.31 -1.78
C LEU A 79 7.88 8.94 -2.21
N ILE A 80 7.81 8.62 -3.52
CA ILE A 80 8.36 7.37 -4.05
C ILE A 80 9.89 7.34 -3.87
N ALA A 81 10.58 8.43 -4.20
CA ALA A 81 12.02 8.51 -4.06
C ALA A 81 12.48 8.37 -2.60
N ALA A 82 11.81 9.06 -1.67
CA ALA A 82 12.04 8.94 -0.24
C ALA A 82 11.86 7.50 0.24
N HIS A 83 10.74 6.86 -0.13
CA HIS A 83 10.46 5.48 0.27
C HIS A 83 11.54 4.51 -0.20
N ARG A 84 12.01 4.62 -1.45
CA ARG A 84 13.07 3.74 -1.98
C ARG A 84 14.43 3.93 -1.32
N ARG A 85 14.69 5.07 -0.68
CA ARG A 85 15.95 5.34 0.02
C ARG A 85 15.93 4.84 1.45
N THR A 86 14.78 4.94 2.12
CA THR A 86 14.66 4.66 3.56
C THR A 86 14.00 3.33 3.85
N PHE A 87 13.32 2.72 2.88
CA PHE A 87 12.66 1.44 3.06
C PHE A 87 13.30 0.36 2.19
N ASP A 88 13.85 -0.65 2.85
CA ASP A 88 14.34 -1.86 2.23
C ASP A 88 13.36 -3.01 2.51
N SER A 89 12.57 -3.39 1.51
CA SER A 89 11.61 -4.50 1.62
C SER A 89 12.28 -5.86 1.85
N SER A 90 13.57 -5.98 1.57
CA SER A 90 14.35 -7.21 1.81
C SER A 90 14.89 -7.33 3.23
N PHE A 91 14.78 -6.26 4.03
CA PHE A 91 15.33 -6.18 5.39
C PHE A 91 16.83 -6.48 5.47
N SER A 92 17.59 -6.27 4.39
CA SER A 92 19.03 -6.58 4.35
C SER A 92 19.81 -5.78 5.38
N GLN A 93 19.41 -4.52 5.62
CA GLN A 93 20.03 -3.66 6.64
C GLN A 93 19.70 -4.10 8.08
N PHE A 94 18.59 -4.82 8.30
CA PHE A 94 18.21 -5.29 9.63
C PHE A 94 19.09 -6.44 10.12
N ALA A 95 19.65 -7.25 9.21
CA ALA A 95 20.58 -8.32 9.57
C ALA A 95 21.84 -7.81 10.31
N HIS A 96 22.20 -6.53 10.09
CA HIS A 96 23.33 -5.86 10.73
C HIS A 96 22.90 -4.86 11.81
N TYR A 97 21.60 -4.83 12.15
CA TYR A 97 21.06 -3.90 13.13
C TYR A 97 21.35 -4.40 14.56
N CYS A 98 22.22 -3.68 15.25
CA CYS A 98 22.51 -3.89 16.67
C CYS A 98 21.89 -2.75 17.48
N PRO A 99 20.79 -2.99 18.23
CA PRO A 99 20.23 -1.98 19.11
C PRO A 99 21.23 -1.67 20.25
N ALA A 100 21.25 -0.42 20.70
CA ALA A 100 22.18 0.05 21.72
C ALA A 100 22.00 -0.65 23.10
N VAL A 101 20.81 -1.22 23.34
CA VAL A 101 20.49 -1.98 24.55
C VAL A 101 19.72 -3.23 24.13
N ARG A 102 20.36 -4.40 24.22
CA ARG A 102 19.64 -5.68 24.21
C ARG A 102 19.36 -6.08 25.65
N LEU A 103 18.09 -6.13 26.04
CA LEU A 103 17.68 -6.80 27.26
C LEU A 103 17.92 -8.31 27.05
N TYR A 104 19.04 -8.81 27.56
CA TYR A 104 19.39 -10.21 27.45
C TYR A 104 18.55 -10.98 28.46
N VAL A 105 17.47 -11.61 27.99
CA VAL A 105 16.66 -12.54 28.80
C VAL A 105 17.22 -13.95 28.58
N PRO A 106 17.81 -14.61 29.58
CA PRO A 106 18.32 -15.97 29.43
C PRO A 106 17.17 -16.94 29.09
N SER A 107 17.26 -17.63 27.96
CA SER A 107 16.33 -18.71 27.62
C SER A 107 16.73 -19.97 28.40
N PRO A 108 15.78 -20.72 29.01
CA PRO A 108 16.09 -21.96 29.70
C PRO A 108 16.62 -22.98 28.70
N ARG A 109 17.83 -23.48 28.94
CA ARG A 109 18.43 -24.58 28.16
C ARG A 109 17.47 -25.77 28.14
N PRO A 110 17.22 -26.42 26.99
CA PRO A 110 16.59 -27.73 26.99
C PRO A 110 17.50 -28.68 27.78
N GLN A 111 17.06 -29.14 28.95
CA GLN A 111 17.71 -30.27 29.60
C GLN A 111 17.43 -31.49 28.73
N SER A 112 18.45 -31.97 28.02
CA SER A 112 18.44 -33.30 27.41
C SER A 112 18.26 -34.35 28.51
N PRO A 113 17.42 -35.38 28.33
CA PRO A 113 17.23 -36.41 29.33
C PRO A 113 18.56 -37.15 29.57
N SER A 114 19.06 -37.06 30.80
CA SER A 114 20.25 -37.75 31.28
C SER A 114 20.10 -39.26 31.13
N GLN A 115 21.01 -39.90 30.40
CA GLN A 115 21.20 -41.35 30.50
C GLN A 115 21.92 -41.69 31.81
N PRO A 116 21.56 -42.81 32.48
CA PRO A 116 22.10 -43.16 33.77
C PRO A 116 23.41 -43.94 33.61
N GLY A 117 24.53 -43.37 34.07
CA GLY A 117 25.76 -44.15 34.24
C GLY A 117 27.04 -43.35 34.10
N ASP A 118 27.29 -42.39 35.00
CA ASP A 118 28.65 -41.92 35.27
C ASP A 118 28.80 -41.68 36.79
N PRO A 119 29.90 -42.15 37.43
CA PRO A 119 30.09 -42.01 38.86
C PRO A 119 30.45 -40.57 39.24
N VAL A 120 29.77 -40.11 40.28
CA VAL A 120 29.90 -38.81 40.95
C VAL A 120 31.35 -38.45 41.25
N ALA A 121 31.81 -37.32 40.74
CA ALA A 121 33.06 -36.68 41.12
C ALA A 121 32.79 -35.24 41.61
N TRP A 122 32.80 -35.08 42.95
CA TRP A 122 33.06 -33.84 43.72
C TRP A 122 31.96 -32.75 43.77
N PRO A 123 31.88 -31.99 44.89
CA PRO A 123 30.64 -31.38 45.35
C PRO A 123 30.34 -30.05 44.65
N PRO A 124 29.05 -29.67 44.49
CA PRO A 124 28.70 -28.33 44.07
C PRO A 124 28.87 -27.37 45.25
N SER A 125 29.56 -26.25 45.01
CA SER A 125 29.54 -25.08 45.90
C SER A 125 28.09 -24.68 46.22
N PRO A 126 27.77 -24.25 47.45
CA PRO A 126 26.43 -23.79 47.76
C PRO A 126 26.12 -22.56 46.88
N PRO A 127 24.94 -22.48 46.26
CA PRO A 127 24.55 -21.27 45.54
C PRO A 127 24.43 -20.11 46.54
N PRO A 128 24.81 -18.88 46.15
CA PRO A 128 24.50 -17.71 46.96
C PRO A 128 22.97 -17.63 47.17
N PRO A 129 22.50 -17.30 48.38
CA PRO A 129 21.10 -16.95 48.56
C PRO A 129 20.87 -15.66 47.77
N ASP A 130 19.72 -15.57 47.11
CA ASP A 130 19.27 -14.40 46.35
C ASP A 130 19.69 -14.33 44.87
N CYS A 131 19.51 -15.44 44.14
CA CYS A 131 19.16 -15.35 42.72
C CYS A 131 17.64 -15.50 42.61
N LEU A 132 16.93 -14.37 42.64
CA LEU A 132 15.49 -14.30 42.40
C LEU A 132 15.15 -15.07 41.12
N ALA A 133 14.31 -16.08 41.25
CA ALA A 133 13.76 -16.85 40.15
C ALA A 133 12.68 -16.05 39.40
N GLU A 134 13.00 -14.87 38.87
CA GLU A 134 11.99 -13.94 38.30
C GLU A 134 12.51 -13.19 37.05
N ASP A 135 13.28 -13.83 36.18
CA ASP A 135 13.67 -13.21 34.88
C ASP A 135 13.70 -14.21 33.72
N VAL A 136 12.85 -15.24 33.77
CA VAL A 136 12.59 -16.09 32.60
C VAL A 136 11.21 -15.74 32.09
N LEU A 137 11.18 -14.86 31.08
CA LEU A 137 9.95 -14.49 30.40
C LEU A 137 9.31 -15.78 29.84
N PRO A 138 7.99 -16.01 30.04
CA PRO A 138 7.29 -17.18 29.51
C PRO A 138 7.61 -17.41 28.03
N ASP A 139 7.64 -18.66 27.57
CA ASP A 139 7.96 -19.04 26.17
C ASP A 139 7.15 -18.24 25.13
N VAL A 140 5.93 -17.83 25.51
CA VAL A 140 5.02 -16.95 24.74
C VAL A 140 5.67 -15.60 24.36
N PHE A 141 6.62 -15.12 25.15
CA PHE A 141 7.25 -13.82 24.99
C PHE A 141 8.72 -13.89 24.57
N SER A 142 9.24 -15.09 24.30
CA SER A 142 10.62 -15.32 23.84
C SER A 142 10.99 -14.50 22.60
N MET A 143 10.02 -14.16 21.75
CA MET A 143 10.19 -13.35 20.55
C MET A 143 10.09 -11.83 20.79
N LEU A 144 9.65 -11.37 21.95
CA LEU A 144 9.46 -9.94 22.23
C LEU A 144 10.73 -9.10 22.03
N PRO A 145 11.94 -9.53 22.44
CA PRO A 145 13.15 -8.76 22.18
C PRO A 145 13.40 -8.56 20.67
N HIS A 146 13.19 -9.60 19.88
CA HIS A 146 13.34 -9.52 18.42
C HIS A 146 12.28 -8.60 17.78
N ILE A 147 11.03 -8.67 18.25
CA ILE A 147 9.94 -7.80 17.79
C ILE A 147 10.22 -6.34 18.17
N ALA A 148 10.75 -6.08 19.36
CA ALA A 148 11.14 -4.75 19.81
C ALA A 148 12.29 -4.19 18.95
N ASP A 149 13.29 -5.01 18.63
CA ASP A 149 14.40 -4.65 17.74
C ASP A 149 13.88 -4.28 16.35
N LEU A 150 13.01 -5.12 15.77
CA LEU A 150 12.39 -4.89 14.46
C LEU A 150 11.54 -3.63 14.46
N SER A 151 10.70 -3.44 15.49
CA SER A 151 9.85 -2.28 15.63
C SER A 151 10.67 -0.99 15.72
N THR A 152 11.75 -1.01 16.49
CA THR A 152 12.67 0.13 16.64
C THR A 152 13.35 0.47 15.32
N PHE A 153 13.82 -0.55 14.59
CA PHE A 153 14.40 -0.37 13.26
C PHE A 153 13.39 0.25 12.29
N MET A 154 12.15 -0.26 12.27
CA MET A 154 11.08 0.25 11.40
C MET A 154 10.71 1.71 11.73
N ILE A 155 10.65 2.06 13.02
CA ILE A 155 10.42 3.44 13.45
C ILE A 155 11.52 4.37 12.93
N GLN A 156 12.79 3.96 13.00
CA GLN A 156 13.90 4.75 12.46
C GLN A 156 13.73 5.00 10.95
N GLN A 157 13.31 3.99 10.19
CA GLN A 157 13.06 4.15 8.76
C GLN A 157 11.89 5.08 8.45
N VAL A 158 10.82 5.05 9.25
CA VAL A 158 9.69 5.99 9.13
C VAL A 158 10.12 7.42 9.45
N ILE A 159 10.93 7.61 10.49
CA ILE A 159 11.49 8.93 10.83
C ILE A 159 12.37 9.45 9.69
N ASN A 160 13.24 8.61 9.13
CA ASN A 160 14.11 8.98 8.01
C ASN A 160 13.28 9.31 6.76
N PHE A 161 12.22 8.56 6.48
CA PHE A 161 11.28 8.85 5.41
C PHE A 161 10.63 10.22 5.59
N ALA A 162 10.13 10.53 6.79
CA ALA A 162 9.50 11.82 7.09
C ALA A 162 10.48 12.99 6.90
N LYS A 163 11.77 12.81 7.24
CA LYS A 163 12.82 13.81 7.01
C LYS A 163 13.09 14.10 5.53
N GLU A 164 12.73 13.22 4.60
CA GLU A 164 12.87 13.46 3.16
C GLU A 164 11.70 14.28 2.57
N ILE A 165 10.58 14.41 3.30
CA ILE A 165 9.39 15.12 2.81
C ILE A 165 9.54 16.64 3.07
N PRO A 166 9.52 17.51 2.03
CA PRO A 166 9.75 18.94 2.18
C PRO A 166 8.88 19.63 3.23
N ALA A 167 7.59 19.31 3.27
CA ALA A 167 6.64 19.90 4.22
C ALA A 167 6.92 19.50 5.68
N PHE A 168 7.46 18.29 5.91
CA PHE A 168 7.83 17.84 7.26
C PHE A 168 9.14 18.48 7.73
N ARG A 169 10.09 18.70 6.80
CA ARG A 169 11.33 19.42 7.09
C ARG A 169 11.08 20.86 7.51
N SER A 170 10.13 21.55 6.85
CA SER A 170 9.78 22.93 7.18
C SER A 170 8.95 23.06 8.46
N ALA A 171 8.30 21.98 8.91
CA ALA A 171 7.54 21.94 10.17
C ALA A 171 8.41 21.62 11.40
N GLY A 172 9.64 21.14 11.21
CA GLY A 172 10.58 20.84 12.29
C GLY A 172 11.28 22.10 12.82
N VAL A 173 11.14 22.36 14.11
CA VAL A 173 11.91 23.37 14.86
C VAL A 173 13.41 23.22 14.57
N GLY A 174 14.01 24.28 14.01
CA GLY A 174 15.44 24.58 14.11
C GLY A 174 16.43 23.53 13.59
N ALA A 175 16.80 23.65 12.31
CA ALA A 175 18.16 23.33 11.89
C ALA A 175 19.14 24.32 12.58
N GLY A 176 19.42 24.09 13.86
CA GLY A 176 20.28 24.90 14.71
C GLY A 176 21.17 24.01 15.57
N GLY A 177 21.93 23.13 14.94
CA GLY A 177 22.99 22.33 15.56
C GLY A 177 24.33 22.73 14.99
N HIS A 178 24.84 23.89 15.40
CA HIS A 178 26.23 24.27 15.19
C HIS A 178 27.15 23.15 15.71
N GLY A 179 28.12 22.75 14.89
CA GLY A 179 29.26 21.96 15.34
C GLY A 179 30.03 22.72 16.41
N GLY A 180 29.78 22.37 17.67
CA GLY A 180 30.60 22.77 18.81
C GLY A 180 31.90 21.99 18.81
N ARG A 181 32.93 22.55 18.17
CA ARG A 181 34.34 22.14 18.32
C ARG A 181 34.73 22.30 19.79
N LEU A 182 34.73 21.20 20.55
CA LEU A 182 35.25 21.18 21.92
C LEU A 182 36.78 21.31 21.85
N GLN A 183 37.29 22.55 21.90
CA GLN A 183 38.70 22.80 22.16
C GLN A 183 38.99 22.41 23.61
N ARG A 184 39.67 21.27 23.80
CA ARG A 184 40.28 20.92 25.09
C ARG A 184 41.56 21.74 25.24
N HIS A 185 41.56 22.71 26.15
CA HIS A 185 42.78 23.32 26.65
C HIS A 185 43.47 22.36 27.64
N PRO A 186 44.82 22.30 27.67
CA PRO A 186 45.56 21.52 28.67
C PRO A 186 45.55 22.24 30.04
N PRO A 187 45.68 21.50 31.16
CA PRO A 187 45.71 22.09 32.49
C PRO A 187 47.06 22.81 32.77
N PRO A 188 47.06 23.92 33.54
CA PRO A 188 48.27 24.61 33.98
C PRO A 188 49.03 23.82 35.08
N PRO A 189 50.32 24.15 35.32
CA PRO A 189 51.25 23.34 36.12
C PRO A 189 50.92 23.27 37.60
#